data_AF-A0A974S7R7-F1
#
_entry.id   AF-A0A974S7R7-F1
#
_cell.length_a   1.000
_cell.length_b   1.000
_cell.length_c   1.000
_cell.angle_alpha   90.00
_cell.angle_beta   90.00
_cell.angle_gamma   90.00
#
_symmetry.space_group_name_H-M   'P 1'
#
loop_
_entity.id
_entity.type
_entity.pdbx_description
1 polymer ?
#
loop_
_entity_poly.entity_id
_entity_poly.type
_entity_poly.pdbx_seq_one_letter_code
_entity_poly.pdbx_strand_id
1 'polypeptide(L)'
;METENPVLKAALDHIFAEPAKPPHRWVRAVVIVHHGRIVAERYAPGIGVDTPLLGYSASKTAINALVGVLVRQGRLEVDAPRRWRPGSRVIRAGPSPWTTCCA
;
A
#
# COMPACT_ATOMS: atom_id res chain seq x y z
N MET A 1 -22.03 -1.78 1.52
CA MET A 1 -22.70 -2.95 0.90
C MET A 1 -22.30 -4.20 1.69
N GLU A 2 -23.19 -4.69 2.56
CA GLU A 2 -22.97 -5.94 3.32
C GLU A 2 -23.04 -7.14 2.36
N THR A 3 -22.24 -8.18 2.58
CA THR A 3 -22.09 -9.34 1.68
C THR A 3 -23.33 -10.25 1.64
N GLU A 4 -23.68 -10.76 0.46
CA GLU A 4 -24.74 -11.78 0.29
C GLU A 4 -24.28 -13.19 0.70
N ASN A 5 -22.97 -13.42 0.80
CA ASN A 5 -22.43 -14.73 1.12
C ASN A 5 -22.48 -14.97 2.65
N PRO A 6 -23.20 -15.99 3.14
CA PRO A 6 -23.37 -16.23 4.57
C PRO A 6 -22.05 -16.57 5.28
N VAL A 7 -21.09 -17.19 4.59
CA VAL A 7 -19.76 -17.50 5.15
C VAL A 7 -18.96 -16.22 5.35
N LEU A 8 -18.97 -15.31 4.37
CA LEU A 8 -18.29 -14.01 4.50
C LEU A 8 -18.96 -13.16 5.58
N LYS A 9 -20.29 -13.19 5.68
CA LYS A 9 -21.01 -12.50 6.74
C LYS A 9 -20.60 -13.02 8.11
N ALA A 10 -20.56 -14.33 8.32
CA ALA A 10 -20.13 -14.92 9.60
C ALA A 10 -18.68 -14.57 9.95
N ALA A 11 -17.78 -14.53 8.95
CA ALA A 11 -16.40 -14.10 9.16
C ALA A 11 -16.31 -12.61 9.57
N LEU A 12 -17.08 -11.74 8.92
CA LEU A 12 -17.16 -10.33 9.31
C LEU A 12 -17.75 -10.16 10.72
N ASP A 13 -18.80 -10.93 11.05
CA ASP A 13 -19.39 -10.95 12.40
C ASP A 13 -18.33 -11.32 13.45
N HIS A 14 -17.49 -12.31 13.18
CA HIS A 14 -16.41 -12.71 14.08
C HIS A 14 -15.31 -11.65 14.25
N ILE A 15 -14.93 -10.96 13.17
CA ILE A 15 -13.87 -9.95 13.20
C ILE A 15 -14.29 -8.73 14.03
N PHE A 16 -15.53 -8.27 13.84
CA PHE A 16 -16.08 -7.10 14.53
C PHE A 16 -16.57 -7.41 15.95
N ALA A 17 -16.70 -8.69 16.33
CA ALA A 17 -16.99 -9.06 17.70
C ALA A 17 -15.83 -8.66 18.63
N GLU A 18 -16.11 -7.74 19.54
CA GLU A 18 -15.16 -7.29 20.55
C GLU A 18 -15.19 -8.22 21.78
N PRO A 19 -14.03 -8.62 22.31
CA PRO A 19 -13.99 -9.38 23.55
C PRO A 19 -14.48 -8.53 24.73
N ALA A 20 -15.19 -9.16 25.67
CA ALA A 20 -15.72 -8.50 26.87
C ALA A 20 -14.62 -7.98 27.82
N LYS A 21 -13.40 -8.52 27.71
CA LYS A 21 -12.22 -8.09 28.44
C LYS A 21 -11.16 -7.60 27.44
N PRO A 22 -10.33 -6.62 27.83
CA PRO A 22 -9.25 -6.14 26.98
C PRO A 22 -8.21 -7.23 26.69
N PRO A 23 -7.45 -7.13 25.57
CA PRO A 23 -7.44 -6.01 24.63
C PRO A 23 -8.58 -6.06 23.61
N HIS A 24 -9.18 -4.90 23.34
CA HIS A 24 -10.15 -4.71 22.27
C HIS A 24 -9.43 -4.54 20.92
N ARG A 25 -10.08 -4.95 19.84
CA ARG A 25 -9.53 -4.93 18.47
C ARG A 25 -9.73 -3.59 17.79
N TRP A 26 -10.84 -2.91 18.06
CA TRP A 26 -11.27 -1.64 17.46
C TRP A 26 -11.14 -1.62 15.94
N VAL A 27 -11.69 -2.66 15.32
CA VAL A 27 -11.70 -2.79 13.86
C VAL A 27 -12.49 -1.63 13.27
N ARG A 28 -11.85 -0.82 12.42
CA ARG A 28 -12.48 0.37 11.82
C ARG A 28 -13.20 0.05 10.50
N ALA A 29 -12.59 -0.79 9.67
CA ALA A 29 -13.12 -1.16 8.37
C ALA A 29 -12.48 -2.47 7.90
N VAL A 30 -13.24 -3.26 7.14
CA VAL A 30 -12.78 -4.44 6.42
C VAL A 30 -13.37 -4.39 5.01
N VAL A 31 -12.54 -4.56 3.98
CA VAL A 31 -12.95 -4.62 2.58
C VAL A 31 -12.28 -5.83 1.95
N ILE A 32 -13.05 -6.68 1.28
CA ILE A 32 -12.58 -7.89 0.62
C ILE A 32 -12.80 -7.73 -0.89
N VAL A 33 -11.71 -7.78 -1.63
CA VAL A 33 -11.70 -7.65 -3.10
C VAL A 33 -11.27 -8.96 -3.73
N HIS A 34 -12.05 -9.46 -4.68
CA HIS A 34 -11.76 -10.67 -5.43
C HIS A 34 -12.01 -10.44 -6.93
N HIS A 35 -11.04 -10.78 -7.79
CA HIS A 35 -11.07 -10.49 -9.23
C HIS A 35 -11.47 -9.04 -9.57
N GLY A 36 -10.91 -8.07 -8.85
CA GLY A 36 -11.17 -6.64 -9.09
C GLY A 36 -12.56 -6.17 -8.66
N ARG A 37 -13.34 -6.99 -7.95
CA ARG A 37 -14.67 -6.65 -7.45
C ARG A 37 -14.70 -6.74 -5.93
N ILE A 38 -15.35 -5.78 -5.28
CA ILE A 38 -15.64 -5.86 -3.84
C ILE A 38 -16.71 -6.94 -3.65
N VAL A 39 -16.39 -7.98 -2.89
CA VAL A 39 -17.32 -9.09 -2.59
C VAL A 39 -17.92 -8.99 -1.18
N ALA A 40 -17.30 -8.20 -0.32
CA ALA A 40 -17.76 -7.90 1.02
C ALA A 40 -17.05 -6.66 1.57
N GLU A 41 -17.78 -5.83 2.32
CA GLU A 41 -17.22 -4.72 3.07
C GLU A 41 -18.06 -4.47 4.33
N ARG A 42 -17.40 -4.01 5.41
CA ARG A 42 -18.06 -3.56 6.63
C ARG A 42 -17.23 -2.46 7.28
N TYR A 43 -17.92 -1.47 7.82
CA TYR A 43 -17.34 -0.31 8.49
C TYR A 43 -17.87 -0.22 9.93
N ALA A 44 -17.04 0.25 10.84
CA ALA A 44 -17.45 0.55 12.21
C ALA A 44 -18.42 1.75 12.24
N PRO A 45 -19.23 1.90 13.30
CA PRO A 45 -20.08 3.07 13.48
C PRO A 45 -19.28 4.38 13.35
N GLY A 46 -19.77 5.31 12.52
CA GLY A 46 -19.12 6.60 12.26
C GLY A 46 -17.97 6.55 11.23
N ILE A 47 -17.65 5.38 10.67
CA ILE A 47 -16.71 5.22 9.56
C ILE A 47 -17.50 4.91 8.29
N GLY A 48 -17.19 5.61 7.20
CA GLY A 48 -17.74 5.37 5.88
C GLY A 48 -16.65 5.22 4.83
N VAL A 49 -17.08 5.04 3.57
CA VAL A 49 -16.19 4.87 2.41
C VAL A 49 -15.24 6.06 2.20
N ASP A 50 -15.69 7.26 2.57
CA ASP A 50 -14.93 8.51 2.41
C ASP A 50 -14.14 8.91 3.66
N THR A 51 -14.21 8.11 4.73
CA THR A 51 -13.51 8.45 5.97
C THR A 51 -12.02 8.14 5.85
N PRO A 52 -11.12 9.13 6.00
CA PRO A 52 -9.68 8.88 5.93
C PRO A 52 -9.21 8.05 7.12
N LEU A 53 -8.50 6.96 6.84
CA LEU A 53 -7.89 6.09 7.84
C LEU A 53 -6.36 6.18 7.80
N LEU A 54 -5.72 5.94 8.95
CA LEU A 54 -4.25 5.86 9.02
C LEU A 54 -3.78 4.62 8.26
N GLY A 55 -3.01 4.84 7.18
CA GLY A 55 -2.50 3.75 6.34
C GLY A 55 -1.36 2.94 6.95
N TYR A 56 -0.68 3.47 7.98
CA TYR A 56 0.51 2.85 8.60
C TYR A 56 1.49 2.29 7.55
N SER A 57 1.89 1.02 7.65
CA SER A 57 2.79 0.39 6.68
C SER A 57 2.14 0.05 5.35
N ALA A 58 0.81 0.05 5.22
CA ALA A 58 0.15 -0.15 3.93
C ALA A 58 0.53 0.94 2.92
N SER A 59 0.82 2.17 3.39
CA SER A 59 1.32 3.26 2.54
C SER A 59 2.64 2.91 1.84
N LYS A 60 3.47 2.02 2.40
CA LYS A 60 4.73 1.58 1.76
C LYS A 60 4.46 0.85 0.45
N THR A 61 3.40 0.03 0.38
CA THR A 61 3.03 -0.67 -0.85
C THR A 61 2.66 0.31 -1.96
N ALA A 62 1.88 1.34 -1.64
CA ALA A 62 1.53 2.39 -2.61
C ALA A 62 2.77 3.14 -3.10
N ILE A 63 3.69 3.51 -2.19
CA ILE A 63 4.94 4.18 -2.54
C ILE A 63 5.83 3.27 -3.41
N ASN A 64 5.96 1.98 -3.08
CA ASN A 64 6.74 1.02 -3.87
C ASN A 64 6.16 0.81 -5.27
N ALA A 65 4.83 0.77 -5.41
CA ALA A 65 4.18 0.71 -6.71
C ALA A 65 4.52 1.94 -7.56
N LEU A 66 4.46 3.14 -6.97
CA LEU A 66 4.85 4.38 -7.63
C LEU A 66 6.34 4.40 -8.02
N VAL A 67 7.22 3.94 -7.13
CA VAL A 67 8.65 3.75 -7.41
C VAL A 67 8.85 2.84 -8.62
N GLY A 68 8.15 1.70 -8.69
CA GLY A 68 8.19 0.80 -9.84
C GLY A 68 7.75 1.47 -11.15
N VAL A 69 6.72 2.32 -11.11
CA VAL A 69 6.30 3.13 -12.28
C VAL A 69 7.41 4.09 -12.70
N LEU A 70 8.06 4.78 -11.77
CA LEU A 70 9.15 5.72 -12.07
C LEU A 70 10.40 5.03 -12.64
N VAL A 71 10.72 3.83 -12.13
CA VAL A 71 11.82 3.00 -12.66
C VAL A 71 11.51 2.58 -14.10
N ARG A 72 10.29 2.11 -14.37
CA ARG A 72 9.86 1.78 -15.74
C ARG A 72 9.89 2.99 -16.68
N GLN A 73 9.68 4.19 -16.16
CA GLN A 73 9.80 5.44 -16.93
C GLN A 73 11.25 5.92 -17.09
N GLY A 74 12.26 5.23 -16.54
CA GLY A 74 13.66 5.66 -16.56
C GLY A 74 13.93 6.93 -15.72
N ARG A 75 13.01 7.28 -14.81
CA ARG A 75 13.11 8.48 -13.96
C ARG A 75 13.75 8.22 -12.60
N LEU A 76 13.96 6.94 -12.28
CA LEU A 76 14.55 6.48 -11.03
C LEU A 76 15.34 5.20 -11.30
N GLU A 77 16.52 5.09 -10.71
CA GLU A 77 17.37 3.90 -10.75
C GLU A 77 17.43 3.30 -9.35
N VAL A 78 17.06 2.04 -9.17
CA VAL A 78 16.98 1.39 -7.84
C VAL A 78 18.36 1.14 -7.25
N ASP A 79 19.29 0.68 -8.09
CA ASP A 79 20.65 0.31 -7.69
C ASP A 79 21.63 1.48 -7.80
N ALA A 80 21.13 2.70 -8.02
CA ALA A 80 21.98 3.86 -8.05
C ALA A 80 22.77 3.94 -6.73
N PRO A 81 24.10 4.11 -6.78
CA PRO A 81 24.89 4.25 -5.58
C PRO A 81 24.30 5.38 -4.75
N ARG A 82 24.14 5.15 -3.44
CA ARG A 82 23.63 6.14 -2.47
C ARG A 82 24.56 7.35 -2.45
N ARG A 83 24.40 8.22 -3.43
CA ARG A 83 25.19 9.42 -3.57
C ARG A 83 24.42 10.54 -2.90
N TRP A 84 24.57 10.62 -1.58
CA TRP A 84 24.22 11.83 -0.86
C TRP A 84 25.10 12.96 -1.42
N ARG A 85 24.52 13.79 -2.29
CA ARG A 85 25.12 15.05 -2.74
C ARG A 85 24.38 16.19 -2.04
N PRO A 86 24.97 16.86 -1.05
CA PRO A 86 24.38 18.07 -0.52
C PRO A 86 24.33 19.12 -1.64
N GLY A 87 23.12 19.62 -1.97
CA GLY A 87 22.94 20.81 -2.80
C GLY A 87 22.55 20.67 -4.27
N SER A 88 22.28 19.48 -4.84
CA SER A 88 21.93 19.38 -6.26
C SER A 88 20.42 19.21 -6.52
N ARG A 89 19.82 20.25 -7.11
CA ARG A 89 18.52 20.22 -7.80
C ARG A 89 18.69 19.45 -9.12
N VAL A 90 17.90 18.39 -9.31
CA VAL A 90 17.80 17.50 -10.49
C VAL A 90 18.87 16.39 -10.61
N ILE A 91 18.39 15.14 -10.69
CA ILE A 91 19.15 13.95 -11.09
C ILE A 91 18.98 13.80 -12.60
N ARG A 92 20.08 13.89 -13.35
CA ARG A 92 20.13 13.52 -14.77
C ARG A 92 21.31 12.58 -14.95
N ALA A 93 21.04 11.32 -15.32
CA ALA A 93 22.07 10.43 -15.85
C ALA A 93 22.25 10.78 -17.34
N GLY A 94 23.48 11.16 -17.72
CA GLY A 94 23.94 11.11 -19.10
C GLY A 94 24.86 9.88 -19.26
N PRO A 95 24.95 9.27 -20.46
CA PRO A 95 25.72 8.04 -20.65
C PRO A 95 27.22 8.30 -20.41
N SER A 96 27.87 7.48 -19.58
CA SER A 96 29.32 7.57 -19.37
C SER A 96 30.06 6.69 -20.40
N PRO A 97 31.17 7.17 -20.99
CA PRO A 97 31.86 6.48 -22.08
C PRO A 97 32.92 5.44 -21.65
N TRP A 98 32.89 4.94 -20.41
CA TRP A 98 34.03 4.20 -19.82
C TRP A 98 33.84 2.69 -19.64
N THR A 99 32.91 2.05 -20.35
CA THR A 99 32.69 0.59 -20.22
C THR A 99 33.68 -0.27 -21.03
N THR A 100 34.74 0.28 -21.63
CA THR A 100 35.69 -0.47 -22.47
C THR A 100 37.07 -0.64 -21.82
N CYS A 101 37.16 -1.25 -20.63
CA CYS A 101 38.47 -1.64 -20.09
C CYS A 101 38.38 -2.88 -19.17
N CYS A 102 38.04 -4.02 -19.77
CA CYS A 102 38.43 -5.33 -19.26
C CYS A 102 38.87 -6.17 -20.46
N ALA A 103 40.16 -6.11 -20.76
CA ALA A 103 40.92 -7.09 -21.54
C ALA A 103 42.17 -7.43 -20.72
#